data_AF-A2ETT1-F1
#
_entry.id   AF-A2ETT1-F1
#
_cell.length_a   1.000
_cell.length_b   1.000
_cell.length_c   1.000
_cell.angle_alpha   90.00
_cell.angle_beta   90.00
_cell.angle_gamma   90.00
#
_symmetry.space_group_name_H-M   'P 1'
#
loop_
_entity.id
_entity.type
_entity.pdbx_description
1 polymer ?
#
loop_
_entity_poly.entity_id
_entity_poly.type
_entity_poly.pdbx_seq_one_letter_code
_entity_poly.pdbx_strand_id
1 'polypeptide(L)'
;MKGWIDNILARNPYKILVRVPDEFIKEQAQDKEIQALSKHPQTALKLILQKTNSTESTSVEEDTMALYGGIHARYIETDEGMAALLEKYKEQIFHRCPRVLCRCCLCLPYGVSTTPSEVHVQWYCPNCSDVYALDSDDTKKIDGSWFGPNYIRSFLNKYPGVIPTEPALAYEPRIFGFRLYASDKPKE
;
A
#
# COMPACT_ATOMS: atom_id res chain seq x y z
N MET A 1 0.31 -21.47 -17.73
CA MET A 1 1.14 -21.44 -16.51
C MET A 1 1.02 -20.08 -15.86
N LYS A 2 0.72 -20.05 -14.56
CA LYS A 2 0.72 -18.82 -13.74
C LYS A 2 2.16 -18.33 -13.62
N GLY A 3 2.39 -17.03 -13.82
CA GLY A 3 3.73 -16.43 -13.71
C GLY A 3 4.14 -16.15 -12.26
N TRP A 4 5.37 -15.64 -12.07
CA TRP A 4 5.87 -15.26 -10.75
C TRP A 4 4.96 -14.22 -10.06
N ILE A 5 4.52 -13.19 -10.80
CA ILE A 5 3.60 -12.17 -10.29
C ILE A 5 2.30 -12.81 -9.78
N ASP A 6 1.69 -13.71 -10.56
CA ASP A 6 0.44 -14.37 -10.18
C ASP A 6 0.61 -15.25 -8.91
N ASN A 7 1.81 -15.81 -8.70
CA ASN A 7 2.12 -16.58 -7.50
C ASN A 7 2.23 -15.67 -6.27
N ILE A 8 3.00 -14.58 -6.38
CA ILE A 8 3.18 -13.62 -5.28
C ILE A 8 1.85 -12.98 -4.90
N LEU A 9 1.07 -12.49 -5.87
CA LEU A 9 -0.22 -11.83 -5.61
C LEU A 9 -1.29 -12.77 -5.05
N ALA A 10 -1.06 -14.10 -5.05
CA ALA A 10 -1.92 -15.07 -4.39
C ALA A 10 -1.57 -15.31 -2.91
N ARG A 11 -0.39 -14.87 -2.45
CA ARG A 11 0.13 -15.11 -1.10
C ARG A 11 -0.11 -13.90 -0.21
N ASN A 12 -0.47 -14.13 1.05
CA ASN A 12 -0.41 -13.07 2.05
C ASN A 12 1.07 -12.82 2.41
N PRO A 13 1.48 -11.56 2.62
CA PRO A 13 0.65 -10.35 2.62
C PRO A 13 0.53 -9.63 1.27
N TYR A 14 1.21 -10.12 0.23
CA TYR A 14 1.38 -9.45 -1.07
C TYR A 14 0.11 -9.30 -1.91
N LYS A 15 -1.03 -9.86 -1.50
CA LYS A 15 -2.34 -9.69 -2.18
C LYS A 15 -2.80 -8.24 -2.32
N ILE A 16 -2.26 -7.35 -1.48
CA ILE A 16 -2.58 -5.92 -1.48
C ILE A 16 -1.91 -5.16 -2.65
N LEU A 17 -0.91 -5.77 -3.29
CA LEU A 17 -0.28 -5.24 -4.49
C LEU A 17 -1.18 -5.49 -5.71
N VAL A 18 -1.03 -4.66 -6.74
CA VAL A 18 -1.71 -4.84 -8.03
C VAL A 18 -0.81 -5.55 -9.03
N ARG A 19 -1.41 -6.17 -10.06
CA ARG A 19 -0.67 -6.77 -11.17
C ARG A 19 -0.19 -5.67 -12.11
N VAL A 20 1.12 -5.47 -12.22
CA VAL A 20 1.72 -4.55 -13.18
C VAL A 20 1.82 -5.23 -14.56
N PRO A 21 1.45 -4.57 -15.67
CA PRO A 21 1.64 -5.09 -17.02
C PRO A 21 3.11 -5.31 -17.38
N ASP A 22 3.41 -6.41 -18.06
CA ASP A 22 4.77 -6.82 -18.39
C ASP A 22 5.52 -5.75 -19.22
N GLU A 23 4.82 -5.01 -20.10
CA GLU A 23 5.41 -3.93 -20.89
C GLU A 23 5.82 -2.73 -20.01
N PHE A 24 4.99 -2.35 -19.03
CA PHE A 24 5.33 -1.29 -18.07
C PHE A 24 6.54 -1.70 -17.22
N ILE A 25 6.63 -2.96 -16.81
CA ILE A 25 7.78 -3.49 -16.07
C ILE A 25 9.07 -3.35 -16.89
N LYS A 26 9.04 -3.75 -18.17
CA LYS A 26 10.21 -3.65 -19.06
C LYS A 26 10.67 -2.21 -19.26
N GLU A 27 9.72 -1.28 -19.38
CA GLU A 27 10.01 0.15 -19.51
C GLU A 27 10.65 0.70 -18.23
N GLN A 28 10.00 0.52 -17.08
CA GLN A 28 10.50 1.04 -15.81
C GLN A 28 11.82 0.40 -15.36
N ALA A 29 12.08 -0.86 -15.75
CA ALA A 29 13.33 -1.52 -15.45
C ALA A 29 14.55 -0.92 -16.17
N GLN A 30 14.38 0.00 -17.13
CA GLN A 30 15.48 0.74 -17.75
C GLN A 30 15.99 1.88 -16.86
N ASP A 31 15.18 2.32 -15.90
CA ASP A 31 15.54 3.38 -14.96
C ASP A 31 16.62 2.90 -13.97
N LYS A 32 17.69 3.70 -13.83
CA LYS A 32 18.82 3.40 -12.95
C LYS A 32 18.43 3.37 -11.47
N GLU A 33 17.51 4.24 -11.05
CA GLU A 33 17.03 4.28 -9.67
C GLU A 33 16.25 3.01 -9.33
N ILE A 34 15.42 2.54 -10.26
CA ILE A 34 14.69 1.26 -10.12
C ILE A 34 15.67 0.09 -10.08
N GLN A 35 16.66 0.06 -10.97
CA GLN A 35 17.68 -0.99 -10.95
C GLN A 35 18.48 -1.02 -9.65
N ALA A 36 18.73 0.14 -9.04
CA ALA A 36 19.47 0.25 -7.78
C ALA A 36 18.72 -0.33 -6.56
N LEU A 37 17.41 -0.55 -6.66
CA LEU A 37 16.60 -1.19 -5.61
C LEU A 37 16.92 -2.68 -5.42
N SER A 38 17.56 -3.29 -6.40
CA SER A 38 17.90 -4.72 -6.41
C SER A 38 19.40 -4.91 -6.53
N LYS A 39 19.98 -5.84 -5.77
CA LYS A 39 21.39 -6.21 -5.94
C LYS A 39 21.63 -6.93 -7.28
N HIS A 40 20.60 -7.62 -7.78
CA HIS A 40 20.66 -8.43 -9.00
C HIS A 40 19.50 -8.10 -9.96
N PRO A 41 19.42 -6.87 -10.50
CA PRO A 41 18.24 -6.38 -11.21
C PRO A 41 17.91 -7.21 -12.45
N GLN A 42 18.92 -7.71 -13.18
CA GLN A 42 18.71 -8.54 -14.37
C GLN A 42 18.11 -9.91 -14.03
N THR A 43 18.57 -10.53 -12.93
CA THR A 43 18.04 -11.80 -12.45
C THR A 43 16.62 -11.62 -11.94
N ALA A 44 16.37 -10.59 -11.14
CA ALA A 44 15.04 -10.23 -10.66
C ALA A 44 14.06 -9.97 -11.82
N LEU A 45 14.45 -9.16 -12.81
CA LEU A 45 13.62 -8.88 -13.98
C LEU A 45 13.32 -10.15 -14.77
N LYS A 46 14.31 -11.02 -14.94
CA LYS A 46 14.12 -12.32 -15.59
C LYS A 46 13.09 -13.17 -14.84
N LEU A 47 13.13 -13.20 -13.51
CA LEU A 47 12.15 -13.95 -12.71
C LEU A 47 10.74 -13.34 -12.79
N ILE A 48 10.62 -12.02 -12.79
CA ILE A 48 9.34 -11.34 -12.91
C ILE A 48 8.68 -11.64 -14.27
N LEU A 49 9.46 -11.59 -15.35
CA LEU A 49 8.95 -11.71 -16.72
C LEU A 49 8.88 -13.16 -17.23
N GLN A 50 9.80 -14.03 -16.82
CA GLN A 50 9.77 -15.44 -17.19
C GLN A 50 8.87 -16.16 -16.20
N LYS A 51 7.86 -16.88 -16.70
CA LYS A 51 6.86 -17.61 -15.89
C LYS A 51 7.46 -18.85 -15.20
N THR A 52 8.61 -18.70 -14.56
CA THR A 52 9.37 -19.73 -13.85
C THR A 52 9.23 -19.52 -12.35
N ASN A 53 8.95 -20.58 -11.61
CA ASN A 53 8.70 -20.52 -10.16
C ASN A 53 9.97 -20.75 -9.31
N SER A 54 11.14 -20.93 -9.93
CA SER A 54 12.37 -21.26 -9.19
C SER A 54 13.06 -20.01 -8.67
N THR A 55 12.74 -19.63 -7.43
CA THR A 55 13.63 -18.79 -6.63
C THR A 55 14.75 -19.70 -6.10
N GLU A 56 15.98 -19.51 -6.58
CA GLU A 56 17.13 -20.33 -6.18
C GLU A 56 17.58 -20.06 -4.72
N SER A 57 17.17 -18.92 -4.13
CA SER A 57 17.42 -18.57 -2.72
C SER A 57 16.49 -17.45 -2.20
N THR A 58 16.36 -17.32 -0.87
CA THR A 58 15.59 -16.26 -0.19
C THR A 58 16.07 -14.86 -0.56
N SER A 59 17.38 -14.65 -0.68
CA SER A 59 17.95 -13.34 -1.06
C SER A 59 17.50 -12.89 -2.46
N VAL A 60 17.31 -13.83 -3.38
CA VAL A 60 16.84 -13.52 -4.74
C VAL A 60 15.36 -13.15 -4.72
N GLU A 61 14.54 -13.79 -3.88
CA GLU A 61 13.13 -13.42 -3.71
C GLU A 61 12.99 -12.01 -3.12
N GLU A 62 13.76 -11.66 -2.09
CA GLU A 62 13.80 -10.31 -1.50
C GLU A 62 14.23 -9.24 -2.53
N ASP A 63 15.32 -9.49 -3.26
CA ASP A 63 15.81 -8.61 -4.32
C ASP A 63 14.80 -8.43 -5.45
N THR A 64 14.01 -9.47 -5.75
CA THR A 64 12.97 -9.44 -6.78
C THR A 64 11.73 -8.69 -6.30
N MET A 65 11.35 -8.87 -5.04
CA MET A 65 10.26 -8.15 -4.40
C MET A 65 10.54 -6.65 -4.32
N ALA A 66 11.76 -6.26 -3.95
CA ALA A 66 12.17 -4.85 -3.90
C ALA A 66 12.06 -4.18 -5.28
N LEU A 67 12.53 -4.85 -6.34
CA LEU A 67 12.42 -4.36 -7.71
C LEU A 67 10.95 -4.22 -8.14
N TYR A 68 10.13 -5.25 -7.93
CA TYR A 68 8.72 -5.23 -8.27
C TYR A 68 7.96 -4.15 -7.48
N GLY A 69 8.27 -3.99 -6.20
CA GLY A 69 7.67 -2.98 -5.33
C GLY A 69 7.95 -1.56 -5.78
N GLY A 70 9.19 -1.24 -6.18
CA GLY A 70 9.52 0.08 -6.74
C GLY A 70 8.79 0.37 -8.06
N ILE A 71 8.68 -0.62 -8.94
CA ILE A 71 7.90 -0.49 -10.19
C ILE A 71 6.41 -0.34 -9.89
N HIS A 72 5.90 -1.10 -8.92
CA HIS A 72 4.52 -1.03 -8.46
C HIS A 72 4.16 0.36 -7.94
N ALA A 73 5.04 1.00 -7.16
CA ALA A 73 4.82 2.37 -6.66
C ALA A 73 4.59 3.36 -7.80
N ARG A 74 5.37 3.26 -8.89
CA ARG A 74 5.18 4.09 -10.08
C ARG A 74 3.91 3.73 -10.84
N TYR A 75 3.57 2.44 -10.92
CA TYR A 75 2.38 1.99 -11.63
C TYR A 75 1.08 2.48 -10.99
N ILE A 76 0.98 2.47 -9.66
CA ILE A 76 -0.25 2.91 -8.98
C ILE A 76 -0.49 4.42 -9.04
N GLU A 77 0.47 5.20 -9.54
CA GLU A 77 0.26 6.62 -9.87
C GLU A 77 -0.36 6.81 -11.27
N THR A 78 -0.38 5.78 -12.13
CA THR A 78 -1.06 5.85 -13.43
C THR A 78 -2.56 5.63 -13.30
N ASP A 79 -3.29 6.01 -14.35
CA ASP A 79 -4.74 5.84 -14.40
C ASP A 79 -5.18 4.36 -14.33
N GLU A 80 -4.44 3.48 -15.00
CA GLU A 80 -4.67 2.03 -15.02
C GLU A 80 -4.30 1.38 -13.69
N GLY A 81 -3.19 1.79 -13.07
CA GLY A 81 -2.78 1.28 -11.76
C GLY A 81 -3.76 1.69 -10.66
N MET A 82 -4.20 2.95 -10.65
CA MET A 82 -5.25 3.41 -9.76
C MET A 82 -6.57 2.65 -9.98
N ALA A 83 -6.95 2.36 -11.23
CA ALA A 83 -8.14 1.53 -11.50
C ALA A 83 -7.99 0.10 -10.96
N ALA A 84 -6.83 -0.53 -11.12
CA ALA A 84 -6.56 -1.85 -10.55
C ALA A 84 -6.61 -1.86 -9.01
N LEU A 85 -6.12 -0.80 -8.37
CA LEU A 85 -6.18 -0.64 -6.92
C LEU A 85 -7.61 -0.43 -6.43
N LEU A 86 -8.46 0.25 -7.21
CA LEU A 86 -9.88 0.40 -6.93
C LEU A 86 -10.61 -0.96 -6.96
N GLU A 87 -10.27 -1.85 -7.88
CA GLU A 87 -10.85 -3.20 -7.89
C GLU A 87 -10.48 -3.97 -6.62
N LYS A 88 -9.21 -3.90 -6.18
CA LYS A 88 -8.77 -4.45 -4.88
C LYS A 88 -9.51 -3.84 -3.69
N TYR A 89 -9.81 -2.55 -3.74
CA TYR A 89 -10.61 -1.86 -2.73
C TYR A 89 -12.05 -2.41 -2.69
N LYS A 90 -12.69 -2.58 -3.85
CA LYS A 90 -14.04 -3.14 -3.96
C LYS A 90 -14.11 -4.58 -3.46
N GLU A 91 -13.06 -5.36 -3.68
CA GLU A 91 -12.90 -6.73 -3.15
C GLU A 91 -12.71 -6.79 -1.61
N GLN A 92 -12.65 -5.63 -0.93
CA GLN A 92 -12.48 -5.54 0.54
C GLN A 92 -11.20 -6.22 1.05
N ILE A 93 -10.13 -6.21 0.24
CA ILE A 93 -8.84 -6.84 0.59
C ILE A 93 -8.07 -6.03 1.65
N PHE A 94 -8.28 -4.72 1.69
CA PHE A 94 -7.52 -3.82 2.55
C PHE A 94 -8.01 -3.81 4.02
N HIS A 95 -7.21 -3.20 4.89
CA HIS A 95 -7.58 -3.07 6.29
C HIS A 95 -8.71 -2.07 6.50
N ARG A 96 -9.42 -2.22 7.61
CA ARG A 96 -10.42 -1.27 8.07
C ARG A 96 -9.84 -0.32 9.09
N CYS A 97 -10.36 0.90 9.14
CA CYS A 97 -9.93 1.92 10.08
C CYS A 97 -10.15 1.45 11.53
N PRO A 98 -9.14 1.56 12.41
CA PRO A 98 -9.26 1.15 13.81
C PRO A 98 -10.13 2.11 14.64
N ARG A 99 -10.39 3.33 14.15
CA ARG A 99 -11.30 4.27 14.84
C ARG A 99 -12.73 3.75 14.75
N VAL A 100 -13.32 3.46 15.91
CA VAL A 100 -14.72 3.01 16.05
C VAL A 100 -15.69 3.95 15.32
N LEU A 101 -15.47 5.27 15.44
CA LEU A 101 -16.33 6.29 14.84
C LEU A 101 -16.14 6.47 13.32
N CYS A 102 -15.16 5.79 12.72
CA CYS A 102 -15.05 5.66 11.27
C CYS A 102 -15.91 4.53 10.71
N ARG A 103 -16.63 3.79 11.58
CA ARG A 103 -17.60 2.74 11.21
C ARG A 103 -17.03 1.72 10.23
N CYS A 104 -15.85 1.20 10.55
CA CYS A 104 -15.21 0.15 9.77
C CYS A 104 -14.90 0.56 8.31
N CYS A 105 -14.72 1.87 8.05
CA CYS A 105 -14.30 2.41 6.76
C CYS A 105 -13.04 1.67 6.26
N LEU A 106 -13.06 1.26 4.99
CA LEU A 106 -11.95 0.56 4.36
C LEU A 106 -10.83 1.56 4.03
N CYS A 107 -9.61 1.24 4.45
CA CYS A 107 -8.42 2.05 4.26
C CYS A 107 -7.73 1.75 2.93
N LEU A 108 -6.80 2.62 2.56
CA LEU A 108 -5.88 2.48 1.43
C LEU A 108 -4.47 2.21 1.96
N PRO A 109 -3.65 1.37 1.29
CA PRO A 109 -2.26 1.15 1.68
C PRO A 109 -1.44 2.43 1.51
N TYR A 110 -0.55 2.76 2.42
CA TYR A 110 0.14 4.05 2.42
C TYR A 110 1.62 3.89 2.73
N GLY A 111 2.47 4.54 1.94
CA GLY A 111 3.89 4.69 2.22
C GLY A 111 4.19 6.07 2.76
N VAL A 112 4.77 6.16 3.95
CA VAL A 112 5.18 7.46 4.52
C VAL A 112 6.35 8.07 3.74
N SER A 113 7.20 7.22 3.17
CA SER A 113 8.42 7.59 2.46
C SER A 113 8.48 6.86 1.11
N THR A 114 9.16 7.48 0.14
CA THR A 114 9.56 6.84 -1.12
C THR A 114 10.91 6.13 -1.00
N THR A 115 11.62 6.31 0.11
CA THR A 115 12.91 5.67 0.36
C THR A 115 12.69 4.23 0.84
N PRO A 116 13.33 3.23 0.20
CA PRO A 116 13.23 1.84 0.64
C PRO A 116 13.77 1.61 2.04
N SER A 117 13.23 0.61 2.72
CA SER A 117 13.62 0.12 4.05
C SER A 117 13.47 1.10 5.21
N GLU A 118 12.83 2.25 5.03
CA GLU A 118 12.61 3.21 6.13
C GLU A 118 11.41 2.83 6.99
N VAL A 119 10.25 2.66 6.37
CA VAL A 119 8.98 2.40 7.07
C VAL A 119 8.18 1.38 6.28
N HIS A 120 7.59 0.42 6.98
CA HIS A 120 6.66 -0.55 6.40
C HIS A 120 5.35 0.11 5.96
N VAL A 121 4.53 -0.62 5.20
CA VAL A 121 3.23 -0.13 4.76
C VAL A 121 2.34 0.25 5.95
N GLN A 122 1.70 1.42 5.84
CA GLN A 122 0.68 1.92 6.77
C GLN A 122 -0.68 2.00 6.07
N TRP A 123 -1.71 2.47 6.77
CA TRP A 123 -3.08 2.48 6.26
C TRP A 123 -3.71 3.86 6.38
N TYR A 124 -4.00 4.49 5.24
CA TYR A 124 -4.71 5.76 5.17
C TYR A 124 -6.22 5.54 5.19
N CYS A 125 -6.93 6.17 6.12
CA CYS A 125 -8.39 6.13 6.17
C CYS A 125 -9.00 7.32 5.42
N PRO A 126 -9.83 7.11 4.38
CA PRO A 126 -10.46 8.20 3.65
C PRO A 126 -11.57 8.92 4.43
N ASN A 127 -12.07 8.34 5.54
CA ASN A 127 -13.10 8.97 6.36
C ASN A 127 -12.54 10.01 7.34
N CYS A 128 -11.54 9.61 8.14
CA CYS A 128 -10.93 10.50 9.13
C CYS A 128 -9.66 11.21 8.63
N SER A 129 -9.24 10.95 7.39
CA SER A 129 -8.07 11.57 6.75
C SER A 129 -6.79 11.42 7.56
N ASP A 130 -6.57 10.22 8.09
CA ASP A 130 -5.50 9.94 9.06
C ASP A 130 -4.86 8.57 8.76
N VAL A 131 -3.63 8.39 9.22
CA VAL A 131 -2.79 7.24 8.88
C VAL A 131 -2.56 6.36 10.10
N TYR A 132 -2.70 5.05 9.91
CA TYR A 132 -2.58 4.06 10.97
C TYR A 132 -1.46 3.07 10.67
N ALA A 133 -0.50 2.98 11.59
CA ALA A 133 0.42 1.85 11.66
C ALA A 133 -0.31 0.67 12.33
N LEU A 134 -0.75 -0.29 11.52
CA LEU A 134 -1.32 -1.55 12.02
C LEU A 134 -0.18 -2.57 12.12
N ASP A 135 0.41 -2.69 13.30
CA ASP A 135 1.53 -3.59 13.53
C ASP A 135 1.09 -5.05 13.42
N SER A 136 1.59 -5.73 12.40
CA SER A 136 1.39 -7.16 12.17
C SER A 136 2.64 -7.73 11.50
N ASP A 137 2.86 -9.04 11.64
CA ASP A 137 3.99 -9.68 10.96
C ASP A 137 3.85 -9.67 9.43
N ASP A 138 2.64 -9.43 8.94
CA ASP A 138 2.34 -9.27 7.53
C ASP A 138 2.66 -7.86 7.01
N THR A 139 2.32 -6.80 7.77
CA THR A 139 2.70 -5.42 7.39
C THR A 139 4.21 -5.22 7.38
N LYS A 140 4.95 -5.85 8.31
CA LYS A 140 6.43 -5.78 8.35
C LYS A 140 7.15 -6.34 7.11
N LYS A 141 6.49 -7.20 6.33
CA LYS A 141 7.07 -7.79 5.09
C LYS A 141 6.88 -6.90 3.86
N ILE A 142 6.11 -5.81 3.99
CA ILE A 142 5.78 -4.93 2.89
C ILE A 142 6.39 -3.56 3.18
N ASP A 143 7.28 -3.15 2.30
CA ASP A 143 7.89 -1.83 2.37
C ASP A 143 6.87 -0.74 1.98
N GLY A 144 6.83 0.34 2.74
CA GLY A 144 5.95 1.48 2.44
C GLY A 144 6.29 2.16 1.12
N SER A 145 7.55 2.16 0.71
CA SER A 145 8.01 2.75 -0.56
C SER A 145 7.37 2.10 -1.79
N TRP A 146 6.84 0.88 -1.66
CA TRP A 146 6.13 0.19 -2.75
C TRP A 146 4.77 0.80 -3.08
N PHE A 147 4.27 1.69 -2.22
CA PHE A 147 3.06 2.50 -2.45
C PHE A 147 3.40 3.98 -2.53
N GLY A 148 4.28 4.45 -1.64
CA GLY A 148 4.61 5.86 -1.51
C GLY A 148 3.44 6.72 -0.99
N PRO A 149 3.68 8.02 -0.81
CA PRO A 149 2.70 8.93 -0.20
C PRO A 149 1.77 9.60 -1.22
N ASN A 150 2.21 9.73 -2.48
CA ASN A 150 1.63 10.70 -3.42
C ASN A 150 0.29 10.26 -4.02
N TYR A 151 0.12 8.96 -4.25
CA TYR A 151 -1.02 8.46 -5.03
C TYR A 151 -2.37 8.68 -4.34
N ILE A 152 -2.42 8.77 -3.00
CA ILE A 152 -3.67 8.89 -2.22
C ILE A 152 -4.51 10.07 -2.69
N ARG A 153 -3.91 11.24 -2.85
CA ARG A 153 -4.65 12.45 -3.23
C ARG A 153 -5.26 12.31 -4.62
N SER A 154 -4.46 11.84 -5.58
CA SER A 154 -4.89 11.60 -6.96
C SER A 154 -6.01 10.55 -7.02
N PHE A 155 -5.85 9.46 -6.26
CA PHE A 155 -6.82 8.38 -6.19
C PHE A 155 -8.18 8.85 -5.64
N LEU A 156 -8.19 9.60 -4.54
CA LEU A 156 -9.42 10.11 -3.94
C LEU A 156 -10.12 11.17 -4.81
N ASN A 157 -9.35 12.01 -5.51
CA ASN A 157 -9.90 12.97 -6.46
C ASN A 157 -10.56 12.26 -7.64
N LYS A 158 -9.95 11.18 -8.13
CA LYS A 158 -10.46 10.39 -9.26
C LYS A 158 -11.66 9.52 -8.87
N TYR A 159 -11.65 8.96 -7.66
CA TYR A 159 -12.68 8.04 -7.15
C TYR A 159 -13.30 8.58 -5.86
N PRO A 160 -14.07 9.67 -5.92
CA PRO A 160 -14.65 10.29 -4.72
C PRO A 160 -15.61 9.37 -3.96
N GLY A 161 -16.18 8.34 -4.62
CA GLY A 161 -17.05 7.34 -3.98
C GLY A 161 -16.36 6.44 -2.94
N VAL A 162 -15.03 6.50 -2.85
CA VAL A 162 -14.25 5.84 -1.78
C VAL A 162 -14.37 6.59 -0.44
N ILE A 163 -14.65 7.90 -0.49
CA ILE A 163 -14.84 8.72 0.71
C ILE A 163 -16.27 8.50 1.21
N PRO A 164 -16.46 8.04 2.46
CA PRO A 164 -17.80 7.91 3.02
C PRO A 164 -18.52 9.26 3.08
N THR A 165 -19.82 9.26 2.79
CA THR A 165 -20.65 10.47 2.82
C THR A 165 -20.86 11.00 4.22
N GLU A 166 -20.87 10.11 5.22
CA GLU A 166 -21.00 10.50 6.62
C GLU A 166 -19.62 10.78 7.21
N PRO A 167 -19.39 11.99 7.75
CA PRO A 167 -18.09 12.35 8.30
C PRO A 167 -17.79 11.52 9.55
N ALA A 168 -16.50 11.29 9.79
CA ALA A 168 -16.03 10.67 11.02
C ALA A 168 -16.48 11.51 12.24
N LEU A 169 -17.18 10.86 13.17
CA LEU A 169 -17.60 11.52 14.40
C LEU A 169 -16.39 11.68 15.35
N ALA A 170 -16.35 12.80 16.07
CA ALA A 170 -15.44 12.97 17.19
C ALA A 170 -16.01 12.27 18.43
N TYR A 171 -15.15 11.59 19.18
CA TYR A 171 -15.57 10.98 20.45
C TYR A 171 -15.84 12.07 21.47
N GLU A 172 -17.04 12.05 22.06
CA GLU A 172 -17.44 12.99 23.10
C GLU A 172 -17.36 12.29 24.47
N PRO A 173 -16.29 12.49 25.25
CA PRO A 173 -16.12 11.79 26.51
C PRO A 173 -17.15 12.25 27.55
N ARG A 174 -17.78 11.29 28.22
CA ARG A 174 -18.78 11.52 29.27
C ARG A 174 -18.50 10.69 30.51
N ILE A 175 -18.73 11.28 31.69
CA ILE A 175 -18.69 10.59 32.99
C ILE A 175 -20.04 10.85 33.69
N PHE A 176 -20.73 9.79 34.11
CA PHE A 176 -22.09 9.85 34.67
C PHE A 176 -23.09 10.66 33.81
N GLY A 177 -22.93 10.63 32.48
CA GLY A 177 -23.75 11.39 31.53
C GLY A 177 -23.31 12.83 31.28
N PHE A 178 -22.45 13.39 32.11
CA PHE A 178 -21.91 14.75 31.96
C PHE A 178 -20.73 14.77 30.98
N ARG A 179 -20.73 15.73 30.06
CA ARG A 179 -19.60 15.98 29.16
C ARG A 179 -18.38 16.40 29.97
N LEU A 180 -17.23 15.81 29.68
CA LEU A 180 -15.98 16.32 30.23
C LEU A 180 -15.63 17.66 29.59
N TYR A 181 -15.27 18.64 30.43
CA TYR A 181 -14.72 19.89 29.95
C TYR A 181 -13.32 19.62 29.36
N ALA A 182 -13.12 19.96 28.09
CA ALA A 182 -11.79 20.00 27.49
C ALA A 182 -11.21 21.40 27.73
N SER A 183 -10.09 21.50 28.45
CA SER A 183 -9.37 22.77 28.51
C SER A 183 -8.60 22.94 27.20
N ASP A 184 -8.89 23.99 26.43
CA ASP A 184 -8.15 24.32 25.20
C ASP A 184 -6.70 24.81 25.44
N LYS A 185 -6.20 24.72 26.69
CA LYS A 185 -4.82 25.09 27.00
C LYS A 185 -3.89 23.93 26.64
N PRO A 186 -2.88 24.14 25.77
CA PRO A 186 -1.81 23.16 25.62
C PRO A 186 -1.16 22.92 26.99
N LYS A 187 -0.86 21.66 27.30
CA LYS A 187 -0.03 21.33 28.46
C LYS A 187 1.37 21.86 28.16
N GLU A 188 1.87 22.77 29.00
CA GLU A 188 3.28 23.20 29.03
C GLU A 188 4.22 22.02 29.31
#